data_AF-A0A0L0V3X1-F1
#
_entry.id   AF-A0A0L0V3X1-F1
#
_cell.length_a   1.000
_cell.length_b   1.000
_cell.length_c   1.000
_cell.angle_alpha   90.00
_cell.angle_beta   90.00
_cell.angle_gamma   90.00
#
_symmetry.space_group_name_H-M   'P 1'
#
loop_
_entity.id
_entity.type
_entity.pdbx_description
1 polymer ?
#
loop_
_entity_poly.entity_id
_entity_poly.type
_entity_poly.pdbx_seq_one_letter_code
_entity_poly.pdbx_strand_id
1 'polypeptide(L)'
;MCIQNTPRISDMTEKLLYIGEVISKFGLDPKRYITAFFCNENAKIVSNRRLWGAGIGWRSTQEVLHGIKGLVCKTTNGKSRWKDYILSEARIFIFTIAQLSVF
;
A
#
# COMPACT_ATOMS: atom_id res chain seq x y z
N MET A 1 16.37 2.83 -17.54
CA MET A 1 15.58 2.13 -18.55
C MET A 1 14.46 3.05 -19.01
N CYS A 2 14.46 3.42 -20.28
CA CYS A 2 13.32 4.09 -20.90
C CYS A 2 12.36 2.99 -21.34
N ILE A 3 11.10 3.04 -20.93
CA ILE A 3 10.06 2.18 -21.53
C ILE A 3 9.76 2.79 -22.89
N GLN A 4 10.54 2.39 -23.91
CA GLN A 4 10.21 2.69 -25.29
C GLN A 4 9.14 1.70 -25.74
N ASN A 5 8.13 2.18 -26.47
CA ASN A 5 7.01 1.38 -27.00
C ASN A 5 5.98 0.89 -25.96
N THR A 6 5.62 1.71 -24.96
CA THR A 6 4.47 1.38 -24.10
C THR A 6 3.20 1.33 -24.96
N PRO A 7 2.42 0.23 -24.93
CA PRO A 7 1.16 0.16 -25.66
C PRO A 7 0.19 1.23 -25.15
N ARG A 8 -0.53 1.89 -26.07
CA ARG A 8 -1.59 2.84 -25.71
C ARG A 8 -2.84 2.06 -25.30
N ILE A 9 -2.98 1.82 -24.00
CA ILE A 9 -4.12 1.13 -23.42
C ILE A 9 -5.06 2.18 -22.81
N SER A 10 -6.34 2.20 -23.20
CA SER A 10 -7.33 3.13 -22.62
C SER A 10 -8.08 2.52 -21.44
N ASP A 11 -8.44 1.25 -21.54
CA ASP A 11 -9.20 0.51 -20.54
C ASP A 11 -8.40 0.27 -19.24
N MET A 12 -9.06 0.36 -18.09
CA MET A 12 -8.39 0.21 -16.79
C MET A 12 -8.05 -1.25 -16.47
N THR A 13 -8.91 -2.19 -16.83
CA THR A 13 -8.69 -3.62 -16.66
C THR A 13 -7.48 -4.06 -17.48
N GLU A 14 -7.40 -3.64 -18.73
CA GLU A 14 -6.26 -3.94 -19.60
C GLU A 14 -4.94 -3.37 -19.05
N LYS A 15 -4.96 -2.15 -18.47
CA LYS A 15 -3.78 -1.58 -17.80
C LYS A 15 -3.35 -2.43 -16.62
N LEU A 16 -4.29 -2.88 -15.79
CA LEU A 16 -3.99 -3.70 -14.61
C LEU A 16 -3.41 -5.07 -15.01
N LEU A 17 -3.98 -5.71 -16.04
CA LEU A 17 -3.47 -6.97 -16.58
C LEU A 17 -2.06 -6.81 -17.12
N TYR A 18 -1.82 -5.79 -17.96
CA TYR A 18 -0.50 -5.53 -18.53
C TYR A 18 0.56 -5.26 -17.45
N ILE A 19 0.26 -4.40 -16.46
CA ILE A 19 1.18 -4.13 -15.35
C ILE A 19 1.46 -5.42 -14.55
N GLY A 20 0.43 -6.24 -14.33
CA GLY A 20 0.55 -7.55 -13.70
C GLY A 20 1.53 -8.47 -14.43
N GLU A 21 1.45 -8.54 -15.76
CA GLU A 21 2.41 -9.29 -16.58
C GLU A 21 3.82 -8.71 -16.52
N VAL A 22 3.96 -7.39 -16.53
CA VAL A 22 5.27 -6.74 -16.44
C VAL A 22 5.95 -7.08 -15.11
N ILE A 23 5.25 -6.94 -13.97
CA ILE A 23 5.86 -7.24 -12.67
C ILE A 23 6.17 -8.74 -12.52
N SER A 24 5.34 -9.62 -13.09
CA SER A 24 5.58 -11.07 -13.02
C SER A 24 6.83 -11.49 -13.80
N LYS A 25 7.14 -10.82 -14.93
CA LYS A 25 8.40 -11.03 -15.67
C LYS A 25 9.65 -10.70 -14.85
N PHE A 26 9.53 -9.88 -13.81
CA PHE A 26 10.60 -9.60 -12.85
C PHE A 26 10.54 -10.48 -11.59
N GLY A 27 9.70 -11.52 -11.58
CA GLY A 27 9.55 -12.43 -10.42
C GLY A 27 8.82 -11.80 -9.23
N LEU A 28 8.03 -10.74 -9.47
CA LEU A 28 7.25 -10.04 -8.45
C LEU A 28 5.76 -10.32 -8.62
N ASP A 29 5.05 -10.42 -7.48
CA ASP A 29 3.60 -10.31 -7.42
C ASP A 29 3.19 -8.91 -6.91
N PRO A 30 1.90 -8.51 -7.04
CA PRO A 30 1.46 -7.18 -6.62
C PRO A 30 1.80 -6.83 -5.17
N LYS A 31 1.71 -7.78 -4.23
CA LYS A 31 2.02 -7.53 -2.82
C LYS A 31 3.52 -7.31 -2.64
N ARG A 32 4.36 -8.16 -3.23
CA ARG A 32 5.83 -8.01 -3.17
C ARG A 32 6.29 -6.69 -3.78
N TYR A 33 5.72 -6.30 -4.92
CA TYR A 33 6.00 -5.02 -5.56
C TYR A 33 5.65 -3.84 -4.65
N ILE A 34 4.40 -3.80 -4.14
CA ILE A 34 3.92 -2.70 -3.28
C ILE A 34 4.77 -2.58 -2.01
N THR A 35 5.05 -3.70 -1.34
CA THR A 35 5.88 -3.70 -0.13
C THR A 35 7.30 -3.20 -0.42
N ALA A 36 7.95 -3.69 -1.49
CA ALA A 36 9.26 -3.23 -1.88
C ALA A 36 9.25 -1.73 -2.22
N PHE A 37 8.23 -1.25 -2.94
CA PHE A 37 8.05 0.16 -3.27
C PHE A 37 7.89 1.05 -2.03
N PHE A 38 7.20 0.60 -0.98
CA PHE A 38 7.03 1.35 0.27
C PHE A 38 8.23 1.34 1.21
N CYS A 39 9.14 0.36 1.09
CA CYS A 39 10.30 0.25 1.97
C CYS A 39 11.62 0.68 1.31
N ASN A 40 11.70 0.78 -0.01
CA ASN A 40 12.95 1.09 -0.71
C ASN A 40 13.46 2.53 -0.41
N GLU A 41 14.77 2.71 -0.20
CA GLU A 41 15.36 4.00 0.17
C GLU A 41 15.91 4.80 -1.03
N ASN A 42 15.82 4.27 -2.25
CA ASN A 42 16.27 4.99 -3.45
C ASN A 42 15.54 6.33 -3.57
N ALA A 43 16.31 7.42 -3.74
CA ALA A 43 15.79 8.79 -3.74
C ALA A 43 14.63 9.02 -4.72
N LYS A 44 14.63 8.37 -5.90
CA LYS A 44 13.53 8.48 -6.87
C LYS A 44 12.26 7.80 -6.35
N ILE A 45 12.40 6.64 -5.72
CA ILE A 45 11.26 5.90 -5.14
C ILE A 45 10.69 6.65 -3.93
N VAL A 46 11.56 7.16 -3.05
CA VAL A 46 11.16 8.02 -1.92
C VAL A 46 10.38 9.23 -2.43
N SER A 47 10.87 9.89 -3.48
CA SER A 47 10.18 11.01 -4.12
C SER A 47 8.80 10.62 -4.68
N ASN A 48 8.66 9.43 -5.28
CA ASN A 48 7.40 8.93 -5.82
C ASN A 48 6.37 8.61 -4.73
N ARG A 49 6.80 8.18 -3.55
CA ARG A 49 5.89 7.85 -2.43
C ARG A 49 5.75 8.95 -1.37
N ARG A 50 6.38 10.11 -1.57
CA ARG A 50 6.39 11.21 -0.58
C ARG A 50 4.99 11.69 -0.15
N LEU A 51 4.00 11.53 -1.03
CA LEU A 51 2.64 11.99 -0.78
C LEU A 51 1.81 11.03 0.09
N TRP A 52 2.28 9.80 0.33
CA TRP A 52 1.52 8.81 1.10
C TRP A 52 1.26 9.24 2.55
N GLY A 53 2.24 9.91 3.17
CA GLY A 53 2.11 10.48 4.52
C GLY A 53 1.84 11.99 4.55
N ALA A 54 1.79 12.65 3.38
CA ALA A 54 1.58 14.10 3.31
C ALA A 54 0.10 14.43 3.43
N GLY A 55 -0.25 15.52 4.13
CA GLY A 55 -1.64 15.94 4.29
C GLY A 55 -2.41 16.05 2.96
N ILE A 56 -1.77 16.57 1.91
CA ILE A 56 -2.37 16.70 0.57
C ILE A 56 -2.61 15.35 -0.14
N GLY A 57 -1.85 14.31 0.19
CA GLY A 57 -1.99 12.96 -0.41
C GLY A 57 -2.69 11.96 0.52
N TRP A 58 -3.02 12.38 1.74
CA TRP A 58 -3.61 11.51 2.75
C TRP A 58 -4.96 10.95 2.30
N ARG A 59 -5.82 11.78 1.70
CA ARG A 59 -7.13 11.34 1.20
C ARG A 59 -7.01 10.16 0.24
N SER A 60 -6.15 10.24 -0.78
CA SER A 60 -5.93 9.14 -1.73
C SER A 60 -5.26 7.93 -1.08
N THR A 61 -4.46 8.12 -0.02
CA THR A 61 -3.90 7.01 0.76
C THR A 61 -5.00 6.26 1.51
N GLN A 62 -5.98 6.99 2.08
CA GLN A 62 -7.14 6.37 2.72
C GLN A 62 -7.98 5.56 1.73
N GLU A 63 -8.11 6.00 0.48
CA GLU A 63 -8.80 5.23 -0.57
C GLU A 63 -8.11 3.88 -0.82
N VAL A 64 -6.77 3.83 -0.85
CA VAL A 64 -6.02 2.57 -0.95
C VAL A 64 -6.28 1.68 0.28
N LEU A 65 -6.21 2.24 1.49
CA LEU A 65 -6.48 1.50 2.73
C LEU A 65 -7.91 0.94 2.78
N HIS A 66 -8.89 1.69 2.31
CA HIS A 66 -10.27 1.22 2.18
C HIS A 66 -10.41 0.08 1.16
N GLY A 67 -9.70 0.16 0.03
CA GLY A 67 -9.62 -0.94 -0.94
C GLY A 67 -9.06 -2.21 -0.32
N ILE A 68 -7.96 -2.11 0.42
CA ILE A 68 -7.36 -3.25 1.14
C ILE A 68 -8.35 -3.82 2.16
N LYS A 69 -8.96 -2.97 3.00
CA LYS A 69 -9.98 -3.39 3.98
C LYS A 69 -11.14 -4.11 3.28
N GLY A 70 -11.64 -3.56 2.18
CA GLY A 70 -12.75 -4.14 1.41
C GLY A 70 -12.43 -5.53 0.87
N LEU A 71 -11.19 -5.77 0.44
CA LEU A 71 -10.73 -7.09 -0.01
C LEU A 71 -10.56 -8.07 1.16
N VAL A 72 -9.88 -7.65 2.24
CA VAL A 72 -9.58 -8.49 3.39
C VAL A 72 -10.86 -8.90 4.12
N CYS A 73 -11.80 -7.96 4.32
CA CYS A 73 -13.02 -8.18 5.09
C CYS A 73 -14.14 -8.92 4.33
N LYS A 74 -13.88 -9.50 3.15
CA LYS A 74 -14.87 -10.30 2.41
C LYS A 74 -15.30 -11.57 3.15
N THR A 75 -14.45 -12.10 4.02
CA THR A 75 -14.71 -13.33 4.78
C THR A 75 -14.69 -13.06 6.29
N THR A 76 -15.34 -13.92 7.08
CA THR A 76 -15.32 -13.84 8.55
C THR A 76 -13.90 -13.90 9.11
N ASN A 77 -13.08 -14.84 8.61
CA ASN A 77 -11.68 -14.96 9.01
C ASN A 77 -10.86 -13.71 8.64
N GLY A 78 -11.11 -13.15 7.46
CA GLY A 78 -10.45 -11.92 7.02
C GLY A 78 -10.84 -10.72 7.89
N LYS A 79 -12.12 -10.58 8.26
CA LYS A 79 -12.58 -9.56 9.22
C LYS A 79 -11.88 -9.68 10.58
N SER A 80 -11.72 -10.89 11.09
CA SER A 80 -10.97 -11.12 12.34
C SER A 80 -9.53 -10.64 12.22
N ARG A 81 -8.80 -11.06 11.18
CA ARG A 81 -7.42 -10.63 10.94
C ARG A 81 -7.29 -9.12 10.80
N TRP A 82 -8.23 -8.47 10.11
CA TRP A 82 -8.26 -7.01 10.00
C TRP A 82 -8.46 -6.34 11.37
N LYS A 83 -9.40 -6.83 12.18
CA LYS A 83 -9.66 -6.29 13.53
C LYS A 83 -8.42 -6.44 14.42
N ASP A 84 -7.80 -7.62 14.41
CA ASP A 84 -6.61 -7.89 15.21
C ASP A 84 -5.43 -6.98 14.80
N TYR A 85 -5.25 -6.78 13.49
CA TYR A 85 -4.25 -5.85 12.96
C TYR A 85 -4.52 -4.38 13.37
N ILE A 86 -5.74 -3.88 13.21
CA ILE A 86 -6.06 -2.50 13.61
C ILE A 86 -5.91 -2.33 15.12
N LEU A 87 -6.26 -3.34 15.91
CA LEU A 87 -6.05 -3.32 17.35
C LEU A 87 -4.56 -3.29 17.71
N SER A 88 -3.70 -4.04 17.00
CA SER A 88 -2.25 -3.97 17.24
C SER A 88 -1.68 -2.60 16.89
N GLU A 89 -2.09 -1.99 15.77
CA GLU A 89 -1.67 -0.64 15.39
C GLU A 89 -2.15 0.41 16.41
N ALA A 90 -3.41 0.32 16.87
CA ALA A 90 -3.98 1.24 17.85
C ALA A 90 -3.25 1.18 19.21
N ARG A 91 -2.83 -0.02 19.63
CA ARG A 91 -2.10 -0.23 20.89
C ARG A 91 -0.77 0.52 20.91
N ILE A 92 -0.07 0.64 19.78
CA ILE A 92 1.21 1.37 19.70
C ILE A 92 1.04 2.80 20.21
N PHE A 93 -0.04 3.49 19.82
CA PHE A 93 -0.33 4.85 20.27
C PHE A 93 -0.64 4.91 21.78
N ILE A 94 -1.44 3.97 22.29
CA ILE A 94 -1.84 3.93 23.71
C ILE A 94 -0.62 3.73 24.61
N PHE A 95 0.28 2.79 24.27
CA PHE A 95 1.50 2.55 25.04
C PHE A 95 2.45 3.75 25.00
N THR A 96 2.58 4.42 23.85
CA THR A 96 3.41 5.62 23.72
C THR A 96 2.89 6.76 24.61
N ILE A 97 1.57 6.96 24.69
CA ILE A 97 0.96 8.00 25.55
C ILE A 97 1.08 7.63 27.04
N ALA A 98 0.89 6.36 27.39
CA ALA A 98 1.00 5.89 28.78
C ALA A 98 2.43 6.04 29.34
N GLN A 99 3.47 5.87 28.53
CA GLN A 99 4.86 6.11 28.97
C GLN A 99 5.17 7.61 29.16
N LEU A 100 4.52 8.50 28.41
CA LEU A 100 4.68 9.96 28.53
C LEU A 100 3.89 10.57 29.69
N SER A 101 2.89 9.86 30.22
CA SER A 101 2.06 10.31 31.35
C SER A 101 2.55 9.80 32.72
N VAL A 102 3.71 9.11 32.74
CA VAL A 102 4.41 8.64 33.95
C VAL A 102 5.63 9.55 34.27
N PHE A 103 5.78 10.68 33.58
CA PHE A 103 6.75 11.74 33.88
C PHE A 103 6.03 13.06 34.15
#